data_AF-A0A6N9Z3M8-F1
#
_entry.id   AF-A0A6N9Z3M8-F1
#
_cell.length_a   1.000
_cell.length_b   1.000
_cell.length_c   1.000
_cell.angle_alpha   90.00
_cell.angle_beta   90.00
_cell.angle_gamma   90.00
#
_symmetry.space_group_name_H-M   'P 1'
#
loop_
_entity.id
_entity.type
_entity.pdbx_description
1 polymer ?
#
loop_
_entity_poly.entity_id
_entity_poly.type
_entity_poly.pdbx_seq_one_letter_code
_entity_poly.pdbx_strand_id
1 'polypeptide(L)'
;MASAVDKLKARFMDLSRPDDDGIYRDGAAKRKARTELAVSALRQLWSEAVAGVSFDVPSTGIGLAAVGSLARGQIGPSSDIDLVIIYEPHAVSDAQLNELANKIWYPMWDSGLDLDHSVRTRQQCEAVTDKDLPAAMGWLDVLPLAGDTGLIAATAASILERWRKAARKRLPELLESAEKRLTEFGRLPYLNQPDIKEARGGLRDSVLVSALAASWLADRPHGAYDAAVEALLDVRDCIHLVANKDTNLLLPPYQAKVAAMLGFADPTLPEGEREAKSVEDLQTRLARLGRTIAFSLDSTASRAGHSLTHDKPRFSFFQMMNPRAGGKREAPTFEVLAPGVVSHEREVVLAPGADPSRDAALALRAAVAAAEFELPINPATLTNLRRCPIRDSVWNDESRDLFVRLLASGPALLDVWDEIDFVDIPGRWIPEWLGIRNRPSASAAHRYTIDRHSIEVVTRLTRESSAAPGERYDDDHYTALLLAGLLHDIGKRPFVTDHAAEGAKHVPVILKRMGFSPAIVRWATLLVREHLTLSEFATGRNPNDPAVGDDLAGRLDHDPVLLDMLFDLTRADGSSLGATAGEQITKQYGWSKWRESLVRAMYNATRYHM
;
A
#
# COMPACT_ATOMS: atom_id res chain seq x y z
N MET A 1 44.29 16.43 -6.24
CA MET A 1 43.43 16.89 -5.13
C MET A 1 42.34 15.85 -4.95
N ALA A 2 41.90 15.59 -3.72
CA ALA A 2 40.69 14.78 -3.51
C ALA A 2 39.51 15.51 -4.17
N SER A 3 38.68 14.79 -4.91
CA SER A 3 37.51 15.39 -5.58
C SER A 3 36.53 15.95 -4.55
N ALA A 4 35.77 17.00 -4.91
CA ALA A 4 34.72 17.56 -4.07
C ALA A 4 33.69 16.54 -3.53
N VAL A 5 33.51 15.43 -4.25
CA VAL A 5 32.57 14.35 -3.92
C VAL A 5 33.24 13.12 -3.28
N ASP A 6 34.53 13.23 -2.93
CA ASP A 6 35.22 12.15 -2.22
C ASP A 6 34.51 11.82 -0.90
N LYS A 7 34.27 10.52 -0.69
CA LYS A 7 33.54 9.97 0.47
C LYS A 7 32.19 10.64 0.74
N LEU A 8 31.48 11.09 -0.29
CA LEU A 8 30.19 11.77 -0.14
C LEU A 8 29.17 10.91 0.61
N LYS A 9 29.10 9.59 0.34
CA LYS A 9 28.25 8.67 1.10
C LYS A 9 28.57 8.69 2.60
N ALA A 10 29.84 8.62 2.97
CA ALA A 10 30.23 8.61 4.39
C ALA A 10 29.79 9.91 5.08
N ARG A 11 29.94 11.06 4.40
CA ARG A 11 29.50 12.37 4.91
C ARG A 11 27.97 12.44 5.03
N PHE A 12 27.21 11.85 4.10
CA PHE A 12 25.75 11.74 4.22
C PHE A 12 25.35 10.89 5.41
N MET A 13 26.00 9.74 5.62
CA MET A 13 25.76 8.87 6.77
C MET A 13 26.06 9.60 8.08
N ASP A 14 27.14 10.38 8.14
CA ASP A 14 27.51 11.18 9.32
C ASP A 14 26.49 12.26 9.64
N LEU A 15 25.99 13.00 8.64
CA LEU A 15 24.90 13.98 8.80
C LEU A 15 23.55 13.35 9.18
N SER A 16 23.44 12.03 9.05
CA SER A 16 22.20 11.29 9.27
C SER A 16 22.21 10.51 10.58
N ARG A 17 23.27 10.62 11.40
CA ARG A 17 23.38 9.84 12.62
C ARG A 17 22.16 10.07 13.54
N PRO A 18 21.67 9.01 14.21
CA PRO A 18 20.79 9.17 15.36
C PRO A 18 21.46 10.03 16.42
N ASP A 19 20.65 10.57 17.33
CA ASP A 19 21.13 11.34 18.47
C ASP A 19 21.87 10.40 19.46
N ASP A 20 22.48 10.95 20.51
CA ASP A 20 23.31 10.18 21.46
C ASP A 20 22.56 9.03 22.16
N ASP A 21 21.24 9.12 22.26
CA ASP A 21 20.37 8.08 22.80
C ASP A 21 19.97 7.00 21.78
N GLY A 22 20.51 7.07 20.56
CA GLY A 22 20.25 6.12 19.48
C GLY A 22 18.97 6.40 18.69
N ILE A 23 18.23 7.47 19.00
CA ILE A 23 16.97 7.80 18.34
C ILE A 23 17.19 8.80 17.20
N TYR A 24 16.55 8.54 16.07
CA TYR A 24 16.57 9.39 14.89
C TYR A 24 15.50 10.48 15.01
N ARG A 25 15.93 11.70 15.35
CA ARG A 25 15.08 12.90 15.37
C ARG A 25 15.48 13.88 14.27
N ASP A 26 14.63 14.87 14.05
CA ASP A 26 14.86 16.01 13.14
C ASP A 26 15.23 15.60 11.70
N GLY A 27 14.59 14.56 11.18
CA GLY A 27 14.89 14.02 9.86
C GLY A 27 14.80 15.05 8.73
N ALA A 28 13.85 15.98 8.80
CA ALA A 28 13.73 17.07 7.83
C ALA A 28 14.97 18.00 7.82
N ALA A 29 15.52 18.33 9.00
CA ALA A 29 16.72 19.14 9.10
C ALA A 29 17.96 18.37 8.61
N LYS A 30 18.05 17.08 8.93
CA LYS A 30 19.13 16.19 8.45
C LYS A 30 19.08 16.03 6.93
N ARG A 31 17.88 15.84 6.33
CA ARG A 31 17.65 15.85 4.88
C ARG A 31 18.12 17.15 4.23
N LYS A 32 17.70 18.30 4.78
CA LYS A 32 18.11 19.62 4.31
C LYS A 32 19.64 19.78 4.31
N ALA A 33 20.31 19.41 5.41
CA ALA A 33 21.77 19.49 5.50
C ALA A 33 22.47 18.59 4.46
N ARG A 34 21.96 17.38 4.21
CA ARG A 34 22.47 16.51 3.14
C ARG A 34 22.27 17.14 1.76
N THR A 35 21.10 17.71 1.48
CA THR A 35 20.84 18.40 0.21
C THR A 35 21.78 19.58 0.01
N GLU A 36 21.98 20.43 1.01
CA GLU A 36 22.91 21.56 0.94
C GLU A 36 24.34 21.10 0.68
N LEU A 37 24.77 20.03 1.38
CA LEU A 37 26.07 19.41 1.18
C LEU A 37 26.22 18.88 -0.26
N ALA A 38 25.23 18.13 -0.75
CA ALA A 38 25.23 17.57 -2.11
C ALA A 38 25.35 18.66 -3.17
N VAL A 39 24.52 19.70 -3.05
CA VAL A 39 24.52 20.84 -3.98
C VAL A 39 25.87 21.57 -3.97
N SER A 40 26.44 21.81 -2.79
CA SER A 40 27.76 22.44 -2.67
C SER A 40 28.86 21.58 -3.31
N ALA A 41 28.87 20.28 -3.04
CA ALA A 41 29.86 19.35 -3.57
C ALA A 41 29.76 19.23 -5.10
N LEU A 42 28.54 19.14 -5.65
CA LEU A 42 28.30 19.05 -7.09
C LEU A 42 28.67 20.34 -7.84
N ARG A 43 28.44 21.51 -7.24
CA ARG A 43 28.90 22.80 -7.80
C ARG A 43 30.41 22.91 -7.83
N GLN A 44 31.08 22.44 -6.78
CA GLN A 44 32.53 22.39 -6.74
C GLN A 44 33.07 21.37 -7.75
N LEU A 45 32.46 20.19 -7.86
CA LEU A 45 32.81 19.17 -8.86
C LEU A 45 32.68 19.71 -10.29
N TRP A 46 31.61 20.44 -10.59
CA TRP A 46 31.47 21.12 -11.89
C TRP A 46 32.64 22.08 -12.15
N SER A 47 33.02 22.87 -11.14
CA SER A 47 34.13 23.84 -11.27
C SER A 47 35.48 23.14 -11.48
N GLU A 48 35.72 22.03 -10.77
CA GLU A 48 36.89 21.16 -10.94
C GLU A 48 36.92 20.53 -12.34
N ALA A 49 35.76 20.09 -12.84
CA ALA A 49 35.63 19.52 -14.17
C ALA A 49 35.91 20.56 -15.27
N VAL A 50 35.32 21.77 -15.18
CA VAL A 50 35.56 22.89 -16.10
C VAL A 50 37.05 23.28 -16.11
N ALA A 51 37.70 23.34 -14.96
CA ALA A 51 39.13 23.65 -14.88
C ALA A 51 40.04 22.50 -15.40
N GLY A 52 39.51 21.27 -15.46
CA GLY A 52 40.26 20.06 -15.76
C GLY A 52 40.11 19.54 -17.19
N VAL A 53 39.31 20.21 -18.04
CA VAL A 53 39.16 19.87 -19.47
C VAL A 53 40.14 20.66 -20.34
N SER A 54 40.38 20.15 -21.55
CA SER A 54 41.33 20.70 -22.53
C SER A 54 40.84 21.94 -23.30
N PHE A 55 39.62 22.42 -23.02
CA PHE A 55 38.96 23.50 -23.75
C PHE A 55 38.25 24.46 -22.79
N ASP A 56 37.95 25.67 -23.25
CA ASP A 56 37.16 26.63 -22.48
C ASP A 56 35.67 26.27 -22.54
N VAL A 57 35.09 25.90 -21.39
CA VAL A 57 33.67 25.51 -21.33
C VAL A 57 32.82 26.77 -21.42
N PRO A 58 31.92 26.89 -22.42
CA PRO A 58 31.13 28.08 -22.59
C PRO A 58 30.21 28.31 -21.38
N SER A 59 30.05 29.57 -20.98
CA SER A 59 29.17 29.97 -19.87
C SER A 59 27.68 29.82 -20.19
N THR A 60 27.33 29.67 -21.47
CA THR A 60 25.96 29.49 -21.97
C THR A 60 25.87 28.27 -22.88
N GLY A 61 24.71 27.63 -22.94
CA GLY A 61 24.45 26.49 -23.83
C GLY A 61 24.90 25.14 -23.28
N ILE A 62 25.39 25.06 -22.04
CA ILE A 62 25.61 23.81 -21.32
C ILE A 62 25.47 24.01 -19.81
N GLY A 63 24.78 23.11 -19.11
CA GLY A 63 24.60 23.18 -17.67
C GLY A 63 24.33 21.82 -17.03
N LEU A 64 24.60 21.75 -15.73
CA LEU A 64 24.34 20.59 -14.88
C LEU A 64 23.12 20.85 -13.99
N ALA A 65 22.19 19.91 -13.96
CA ALA A 65 21.03 19.93 -13.07
C ALA A 65 20.90 18.62 -12.30
N ALA A 66 20.24 18.68 -11.15
CA ALA A 66 19.72 17.52 -10.45
C ALA A 66 18.21 17.41 -10.66
N VAL A 67 17.70 16.19 -10.68
CA VAL A 67 16.27 15.89 -10.69
C VAL A 67 15.90 15.02 -9.48
N GLY A 68 14.63 14.65 -9.36
CA GLY A 68 14.23 13.61 -8.40
C GLY A 68 14.41 14.01 -6.94
N SER A 69 14.94 13.09 -6.12
CA SER A 69 14.95 13.22 -4.65
C SER A 69 15.82 14.38 -4.17
N LEU A 70 16.94 14.64 -4.85
CA LEU A 70 17.84 15.75 -4.55
C LEU A 70 17.16 17.10 -4.83
N ALA A 71 16.49 17.23 -5.97
CA ALA A 71 15.76 18.45 -6.33
C ALA A 71 14.62 18.76 -5.35
N ARG A 72 13.95 17.74 -4.80
CA ARG A 72 12.91 17.89 -3.77
C ARG A 72 13.44 18.16 -2.36
N GLY A 73 14.76 18.09 -2.13
CA GLY A 73 15.31 18.16 -0.78
C GLY A 73 15.02 16.93 0.07
N GLN A 74 14.73 15.79 -0.55
CA GLN A 74 14.31 14.54 0.08
C GLN A 74 15.37 13.44 0.00
N ILE A 75 16.64 13.79 -0.15
CA ILE A 75 17.72 12.82 -0.34
C ILE A 75 17.98 12.01 0.94
N GLY A 76 18.02 10.68 0.82
CA GLY A 76 18.30 9.77 1.91
C GLY A 76 19.80 9.61 2.19
N PRO A 77 20.20 8.96 3.30
CA PRO A 77 21.60 8.77 3.69
C PRO A 77 22.44 7.99 2.67
N SER A 78 21.79 7.08 1.95
CA SER A 78 22.39 6.24 0.91
C SER A 78 21.63 6.33 -0.43
N SER A 79 20.81 7.36 -0.64
CA SER A 79 20.05 7.48 -1.88
C SER A 79 20.95 7.74 -3.08
N ASP A 80 20.53 7.21 -4.22
CA ASP A 80 20.96 7.62 -5.55
C ASP A 80 20.93 9.15 -5.76
N ILE A 81 21.81 9.61 -6.64
CA ILE A 81 21.82 10.99 -7.13
C ILE A 81 21.50 10.98 -8.63
N ASP A 82 20.39 11.63 -9.00
CA ASP A 82 19.93 11.77 -10.37
C ASP A 82 20.47 13.07 -11.01
N LEU A 83 21.40 12.96 -11.95
CA LEU A 83 22.04 14.12 -12.61
C LEU A 83 21.74 14.18 -14.11
N VAL A 84 21.62 15.40 -14.63
CA VAL A 84 21.49 15.64 -16.07
C VAL A 84 22.38 16.78 -16.53
N ILE A 85 23.17 16.53 -17.56
CA ILE A 85 23.82 17.58 -18.34
C ILE A 85 22.89 17.94 -19.48
N ILE A 86 22.47 19.21 -19.52
CA ILE A 86 21.66 19.78 -20.59
C ILE A 86 22.57 20.66 -21.45
N TYR A 87 22.56 20.46 -22.76
CA TYR A 87 23.39 21.23 -23.68
C TYR A 87 22.67 21.58 -24.98
N GLU A 88 23.18 22.59 -25.69
CA GLU A 88 22.80 22.92 -27.05
C GLU A 88 23.85 22.36 -28.03
N PRO A 89 23.48 21.68 -29.13
CA PRO A 89 24.43 21.04 -30.05
C PRO A 89 25.49 21.96 -30.65
N HIS A 90 25.21 23.26 -30.73
CA HIS A 90 26.15 24.25 -31.25
C HIS A 90 27.12 24.81 -30.19
N ALA A 91 26.92 24.49 -28.90
CA ALA A 91 27.70 25.07 -27.81
C ALA A 91 29.02 24.31 -27.58
N VAL A 92 28.99 22.98 -27.71
CA VAL A 92 30.15 22.10 -27.52
C VAL A 92 30.12 20.97 -28.54
N SER A 93 31.29 20.53 -29.00
CA SER A 93 31.41 19.31 -29.82
C SER A 93 31.24 18.04 -28.99
N ASP A 94 30.92 16.91 -29.63
CA ASP A 94 30.76 15.63 -28.93
C ASP A 94 32.03 15.20 -28.16
N ALA A 95 33.22 15.49 -28.69
CA ALA A 95 34.48 15.20 -28.01
C ALA A 95 34.63 16.02 -26.72
N GLN A 96 34.33 17.32 -26.78
CA GLN A 96 34.37 18.23 -25.64
C GLN A 96 33.32 17.86 -24.58
N LEU A 97 32.10 17.52 -25.03
CA LEU A 97 31.02 17.09 -24.16
C LEU A 97 31.39 15.81 -23.41
N ASN A 98 31.92 14.80 -24.11
CA ASN A 98 32.35 13.55 -23.49
C ASN A 98 33.50 13.77 -22.51
N GLU A 99 34.46 14.65 -22.83
CA GLU A 99 35.55 14.99 -21.92
C GLU A 99 35.03 15.61 -20.61
N LEU A 100 34.15 16.62 -20.72
CA LEU A 100 33.55 17.28 -19.55
C LEU A 100 32.67 16.32 -18.74
N ALA A 101 31.81 15.55 -19.41
CA ALA A 101 30.92 14.57 -18.78
C ALA A 101 31.72 13.54 -17.97
N ASN A 102 32.80 12.99 -18.54
CA ASN A 102 33.67 12.04 -17.86
C ASN A 102 34.34 12.64 -16.61
N LYS A 103 34.72 13.92 -16.64
CA LYS A 103 35.28 14.61 -15.46
C LYS A 103 34.27 14.80 -14.33
N ILE A 104 32.97 14.70 -14.61
CA ILE A 104 31.90 14.76 -13.61
C ILE A 104 31.51 13.34 -13.16
N TRP A 105 31.35 12.40 -14.09
CA TRP A 105 30.81 11.06 -13.77
C TRP A 105 31.82 10.14 -13.07
N TYR A 106 33.10 10.13 -13.48
CA TYR A 106 34.08 9.23 -12.84
C TYR A 106 34.22 9.51 -11.33
N PRO A 107 34.38 10.77 -10.88
CA PRO A 107 34.41 11.05 -9.44
C PRO A 107 33.12 10.70 -8.71
N MET A 108 31.96 10.79 -9.38
CA MET A 108 30.68 10.41 -8.79
C MET A 108 30.58 8.91 -8.56
N TRP A 109 31.07 8.06 -9.47
CA TRP A 109 31.12 6.61 -9.24
C TRP A 109 32.05 6.23 -8.08
N ASP A 110 33.09 7.03 -7.82
CA ASP A 110 34.00 6.85 -6.68
C ASP A 110 33.47 7.47 -5.36
N SER A 111 32.34 8.19 -5.40
CA SER A 111 31.78 8.89 -4.21
C SER A 111 31.17 7.94 -3.16
N GLY A 112 30.93 6.69 -3.55
CA GLY A 112 30.27 5.65 -2.78
C GLY A 112 28.74 5.68 -2.84
N LEU A 113 28.14 6.63 -3.56
CA LEU A 113 26.71 6.69 -3.85
C LEU A 113 26.43 6.16 -5.26
N ASP A 114 25.22 5.62 -5.45
CA ASP A 114 24.74 5.25 -6.78
C ASP A 114 24.43 6.52 -7.60
N LEU A 115 24.70 6.47 -8.90
CA LEU A 115 24.53 7.58 -9.83
C LEU A 115 23.63 7.17 -10.99
N ASP A 116 22.45 7.79 -11.09
CA ASP A 116 21.71 7.85 -12.36
C ASP A 116 22.08 9.15 -13.07
N HIS A 117 22.48 9.06 -14.33
CA HIS A 117 22.94 10.21 -15.08
C HIS A 117 22.50 10.19 -16.53
N SER A 118 22.38 11.38 -17.11
CA SER A 118 22.09 11.52 -18.53
C SER A 118 22.71 12.78 -19.12
N VAL A 119 23.02 12.72 -20.41
CA VAL A 119 23.49 13.86 -21.19
C VAL A 119 22.50 14.03 -22.33
N ARG A 120 21.81 15.17 -22.37
CA ARG A 120 20.69 15.40 -23.29
C ARG A 120 20.68 16.81 -23.83
N THR A 121 20.26 16.96 -25.07
CA THR A 121 19.87 18.26 -25.59
C THR A 121 18.51 18.67 -25.03
N ARG A 122 18.19 19.97 -25.09
CA ARG A 122 16.84 20.45 -24.71
C ARG A 122 15.73 19.68 -25.42
N GLN A 123 15.88 19.46 -26.73
CA GLN A 123 14.90 18.72 -27.53
C GLN A 123 14.78 17.26 -27.09
N GLN A 124 15.90 16.62 -26.72
CA GLN A 124 15.88 15.25 -26.21
C GLN A 124 15.21 15.16 -24.83
N CYS A 125 15.42 16.13 -23.94
CA CYS A 125 14.71 16.19 -22.67
C CYS A 125 13.19 16.24 -22.91
N GLU A 126 12.73 17.18 -23.75
CA GLU A 126 11.32 17.32 -24.10
C GLU A 126 10.75 16.02 -24.73
N ALA A 127 11.47 15.43 -25.70
CA ALA A 127 11.02 14.22 -26.39
C ALA A 127 10.91 12.97 -25.50
N VAL A 128 11.79 12.82 -24.51
CA VAL A 128 11.73 11.71 -23.54
C VAL A 128 10.49 11.86 -22.66
N THR A 129 10.21 13.08 -22.17
CA THR A 129 9.04 13.33 -21.30
C THR A 129 7.69 13.14 -22.00
N ASP A 130 7.65 13.34 -23.32
CA ASP A 130 6.44 13.11 -24.12
C ASP A 130 6.05 11.62 -24.18
N LYS A 131 7.02 10.71 -24.01
CA LYS A 131 6.82 9.25 -24.18
C LYS A 131 6.92 8.45 -22.87
N ASP A 132 7.77 8.89 -21.95
CA ASP A 132 8.08 8.16 -20.72
C ASP A 132 7.50 8.91 -19.51
N LEU A 133 6.57 8.25 -18.82
CA LEU A 133 5.87 8.80 -17.66
C LEU A 133 6.78 8.94 -16.43
N PRO A 134 7.53 7.90 -16.00
CA PRO A 134 8.59 8.05 -14.99
C PRO A 134 9.53 9.22 -15.26
N ALA A 135 10.02 9.37 -16.50
CA ALA A 135 10.90 10.48 -16.85
C ALA A 135 10.18 11.82 -16.71
N ALA A 136 8.96 11.96 -17.26
CA ALA A 136 8.16 13.19 -17.15
C ALA A 136 7.95 13.63 -15.69
N MET A 137 7.66 12.69 -14.80
CA MET A 137 7.50 12.96 -13.36
C MET A 137 8.80 13.40 -12.70
N GLY A 138 9.94 12.78 -13.06
CA GLY A 138 11.26 13.19 -12.55
C GLY A 138 11.60 14.64 -12.91
N TRP A 139 11.20 15.09 -14.09
CA TRP A 139 11.39 16.46 -14.59
C TRP A 139 10.44 17.51 -13.99
N LEU A 140 9.47 17.12 -13.16
CA LEU A 140 8.64 18.08 -12.44
C LEU A 140 9.41 18.78 -11.31
N ASP A 141 10.46 18.13 -10.81
CA ASP A 141 11.36 18.67 -9.79
C ASP A 141 12.77 18.79 -10.39
N VAL A 142 13.16 20.01 -10.76
CA VAL A 142 14.48 20.27 -11.37
C VAL A 142 15.22 21.32 -10.54
N LEU A 143 16.46 21.00 -10.19
CA LEU A 143 17.35 21.90 -9.48
C LEU A 143 18.56 22.26 -10.36
N PRO A 144 18.65 23.50 -10.86
CA PRO A 144 19.85 23.98 -11.56
C PRO A 144 21.05 24.01 -10.60
N LEU A 145 22.11 23.27 -10.93
CA LEU A 145 23.30 23.17 -10.09
C LEU A 145 24.39 24.14 -10.56
N ALA A 146 24.80 24.06 -11.83
CA ALA A 146 25.92 24.82 -12.39
C ALA A 146 25.86 24.98 -13.92
N GLY A 147 26.75 25.79 -14.49
CA GLY A 147 26.76 26.16 -15.91
C GLY A 147 25.62 27.11 -16.26
N ASP A 148 25.01 26.92 -17.44
CA ASP A 148 23.86 27.69 -17.91
C ASP A 148 22.58 27.31 -17.17
N THR A 149 22.39 27.89 -15.99
CA THR A 149 21.18 27.71 -15.19
C THR A 149 19.92 28.27 -15.86
N GLY A 150 20.07 29.21 -16.79
CA GLY A 150 18.97 29.76 -17.59
C GLY A 150 18.42 28.73 -18.59
N LEU A 151 19.31 28.01 -19.29
CA LEU A 151 18.94 26.89 -20.16
C LEU A 151 18.18 25.80 -19.39
N ILE A 152 18.66 25.44 -18.20
CA ILE A 152 18.03 24.43 -17.34
C ILE A 152 16.62 24.89 -16.93
N ALA A 153 16.49 26.11 -16.41
CA ALA A 153 15.20 26.66 -15.98
C ALA A 153 14.21 26.77 -17.15
N ALA A 154 14.66 27.20 -18.33
CA ALA A 154 13.83 27.28 -19.53
C ALA A 154 13.38 25.90 -20.02
N THR A 155 14.24 24.89 -19.92
CA THR A 155 13.92 23.49 -20.26
C THR A 155 12.88 22.92 -19.30
N ALA A 156 13.07 23.12 -17.99
CA ALA A 156 12.12 22.68 -16.96
C ALA A 156 10.74 23.35 -17.12
N ALA A 157 10.71 24.66 -17.38
CA ALA A 157 9.47 25.38 -17.64
C ALA A 157 8.73 24.87 -18.89
N SER A 158 9.47 24.59 -19.97
CA SER A 158 8.94 24.00 -21.21
C SER A 158 8.29 22.63 -20.96
N ILE A 159 8.97 21.75 -20.22
CA ILE A 159 8.46 20.43 -19.86
C ILE A 159 7.22 20.54 -18.98
N LEU A 160 7.21 21.42 -17.98
CA LEU A 160 6.04 21.63 -17.13
C LEU A 160 4.83 22.14 -17.93
N GLU A 161 5.04 23.03 -18.89
CA GLU A 161 3.97 23.51 -19.78
C GLU A 161 3.42 22.36 -20.65
N ARG A 162 4.30 21.52 -21.20
CA ARG A 162 3.90 20.33 -21.96
C ARG A 162 3.14 19.34 -21.09
N TRP A 163 3.61 19.09 -19.86
CA TRP A 163 2.93 18.25 -18.87
C TRP A 163 1.49 18.73 -18.62
N ARG A 164 1.31 20.02 -18.35
CA ARG A 164 -0.02 20.63 -18.14
C ARG A 164 -0.92 20.51 -19.37
N LYS A 165 -0.39 20.76 -20.57
CA LYS A 165 -1.12 20.59 -21.83
C LYS A 165 -1.55 19.14 -22.07
N ALA A 166 -0.70 18.18 -21.70
CA ALA A 166 -0.95 16.75 -21.89
C ALA A 166 -1.71 16.10 -20.72
N ALA A 167 -1.84 16.77 -19.59
CA ALA A 167 -2.33 16.21 -18.32
C ALA A 167 -3.64 15.42 -18.45
N ARG A 168 -4.63 15.98 -19.15
CA ARG A 168 -5.94 15.34 -19.36
C ARG A 168 -5.82 14.02 -20.12
N LYS A 169 -4.90 13.95 -21.09
CA LYS A 169 -4.64 12.75 -21.89
C LYS A 169 -3.76 11.74 -21.13
N ARG A 170 -2.83 12.22 -20.30
CA ARG A 170 -1.88 11.41 -19.52
C ARG A 170 -2.45 10.95 -18.17
N LEU A 171 -3.56 11.51 -17.69
CA LEU A 171 -4.18 11.12 -16.41
C LEU A 171 -4.50 9.62 -16.35
N PRO A 172 -5.13 8.99 -17.37
CA PRO A 172 -5.32 7.55 -17.37
C PRO A 172 -4.02 6.75 -17.22
N GLU A 173 -2.93 7.18 -17.86
CA GLU A 173 -1.62 6.52 -17.76
C GLU A 173 -1.03 6.61 -16.34
N LEU A 174 -1.22 7.75 -15.64
CA LEU A 174 -0.84 7.91 -14.23
C LEU A 174 -1.60 6.96 -13.32
N LEU A 175 -2.92 6.87 -13.51
CA LEU A 175 -3.77 6.00 -12.70
C LEU A 175 -3.47 4.52 -12.96
N GLU A 176 -3.26 4.14 -14.23
CA GLU A 176 -2.83 2.79 -14.60
C GLU A 176 -1.46 2.45 -14.01
N SER A 177 -0.53 3.41 -13.95
CA SER A 177 0.77 3.22 -13.29
C SER A 177 0.63 3.00 -11.78
N ALA A 178 -0.32 3.68 -11.12
CA ALA A 178 -0.62 3.45 -9.70
C ALA A 178 -1.22 2.05 -9.49
N GLU A 179 -2.11 1.62 -10.38
CA GLU A 179 -2.78 0.31 -10.31
C GLU A 179 -1.79 -0.85 -10.53
N LYS A 180 -0.90 -0.73 -11.52
CA LYS A 180 0.18 -1.71 -11.75
C LYS A 180 1.05 -1.89 -10.52
N ARG A 181 1.44 -0.79 -9.85
CA ARG A 181 2.23 -0.86 -8.61
C ARG A 181 1.44 -1.46 -7.45
N LEU A 182 0.15 -1.17 -7.33
CA LEU A 182 -0.71 -1.82 -6.35
C LEU A 182 -0.72 -3.34 -6.53
N THR A 183 -0.87 -3.80 -7.78
CA THR A 183 -0.88 -5.25 -8.10
C THR A 183 0.47 -5.91 -7.78
N GLU A 184 1.58 -5.25 -8.11
CA GLU A 184 2.93 -5.81 -7.94
C GLU A 184 3.41 -5.77 -6.48
N PHE A 185 3.37 -4.58 -5.87
CA PHE A 185 3.95 -4.34 -4.55
C PHE A 185 2.94 -4.54 -3.41
N GLY A 186 1.65 -4.38 -3.67
CA GLY A 186 0.59 -4.43 -2.66
C GLY A 186 0.39 -3.11 -1.92
N ARG A 187 -0.45 -3.12 -0.88
CA ARG A 187 -0.74 -1.96 -0.04
C ARG A 187 0.16 -1.93 1.19
N LEU A 188 0.86 -0.81 1.39
CA LEU A 188 1.78 -0.59 2.50
C LEU A 188 1.20 -0.99 3.89
N PRO A 189 -0.08 -0.70 4.21
CA PRO A 189 -0.65 -1.06 5.52
C PRO A 189 -0.74 -2.55 5.85
N TYR A 190 -0.72 -3.41 4.84
CA TYR A 190 -1.02 -4.83 5.00
C TYR A 190 0.18 -5.73 4.74
N LEU A 191 1.37 -5.17 4.50
CA LEU A 191 2.58 -5.94 4.16
C LEU A 191 3.49 -6.09 5.38
N ASN A 192 3.94 -7.31 5.65
CA ASN A 192 4.92 -7.55 6.73
C ASN A 192 6.34 -7.09 6.35
N GLN A 193 6.67 -7.10 5.05
CA GLN A 193 7.98 -6.71 4.52
C GLN A 193 7.80 -5.74 3.35
N PRO A 194 7.31 -4.51 3.61
CA PRO A 194 6.98 -3.58 2.53
C PRO A 194 8.21 -3.00 1.86
N ASP A 195 8.08 -2.71 0.57
CA ASP A 195 8.85 -1.64 -0.08
C ASP A 195 8.13 -0.32 0.21
N ILE A 196 8.71 0.51 1.07
CA ILE A 196 8.08 1.77 1.50
C ILE A 196 8.07 2.86 0.40
N LYS A 197 8.81 2.64 -0.69
CA LYS A 197 8.85 3.54 -1.84
C LYS A 197 7.76 3.16 -2.84
N GLU A 198 7.69 1.90 -3.25
CA GLU A 198 6.86 1.48 -4.38
C GLU A 198 5.44 1.01 -4.00
N ALA A 199 5.24 0.45 -2.80
CA ALA A 199 3.91 -0.01 -2.35
C ALA A 199 2.86 1.12 -2.34
N ARG A 200 1.58 0.76 -2.49
CA ARG A 200 0.47 1.71 -2.41
C ARG A 200 0.42 2.35 -1.02
N GLY A 201 0.42 3.68 -0.97
CA GLY A 201 0.64 4.50 0.24
C GLY A 201 2.12 4.83 0.49
N GLY A 202 3.04 4.43 -0.39
CA GLY A 202 4.47 4.67 -0.30
C GLY A 202 4.92 6.02 -0.87
N LEU A 203 6.24 6.25 -0.85
CA LEU A 203 6.83 7.51 -1.31
C LEU A 203 6.54 7.82 -2.78
N ARG A 204 6.44 6.82 -3.65
CA ARG A 204 6.12 7.01 -5.07
C ARG A 204 4.70 7.56 -5.27
N ASP A 205 3.75 7.23 -4.40
CA ASP A 205 2.41 7.82 -4.44
C ASP A 205 2.44 9.32 -4.11
N SER A 206 3.37 9.76 -3.25
CA SER A 206 3.55 11.20 -3.00
C SER A 206 4.06 11.96 -4.22
N VAL A 207 4.85 11.29 -5.07
CA VAL A 207 5.30 11.82 -6.36
C VAL A 207 4.12 11.91 -7.34
N LEU A 208 3.24 10.89 -7.38
CA LEU A 208 2.02 10.95 -8.18
C LEU A 208 1.09 12.09 -7.76
N VAL A 209 0.87 12.27 -6.45
CA VAL A 209 0.08 13.40 -5.93
C VAL A 209 0.68 14.73 -6.38
N SER A 210 2.01 14.86 -6.32
CA SER A 210 2.70 16.07 -6.77
C SER A 210 2.55 16.29 -8.27
N ALA A 211 2.59 15.22 -9.08
CA ALA A 211 2.38 15.27 -10.52
C ALA A 211 0.95 15.69 -10.91
N LEU A 212 -0.05 15.15 -10.20
CA LEU A 212 -1.45 15.56 -10.33
C LEU A 212 -1.63 17.04 -9.95
N ALA A 213 -1.01 17.49 -8.87
CA ALA A 213 -1.07 18.90 -8.46
C ALA A 213 -0.39 19.83 -9.47
N ALA A 214 0.79 19.45 -9.98
CA ALA A 214 1.53 20.21 -10.99
C ALA A 214 0.74 20.38 -12.30
N SER A 215 -0.20 19.46 -12.55
CA SER A 215 -1.07 19.47 -13.73
C SER A 215 -2.25 20.44 -13.67
N TRP A 216 -2.53 21.04 -12.51
CA TRP A 216 -3.72 21.86 -12.22
C TRP A 216 -5.07 21.13 -12.32
N LEU A 217 -5.09 19.80 -12.40
CA LEU A 217 -6.33 19.02 -12.38
C LEU A 217 -6.91 18.85 -10.96
N ALA A 218 -6.07 18.93 -9.93
CA ALA A 218 -6.49 18.83 -8.53
C ALA A 218 -5.51 19.58 -7.61
N ASP A 219 -5.99 19.95 -6.44
CA ASP A 219 -5.15 20.58 -5.41
C ASP A 219 -4.35 19.55 -4.63
N ARG A 220 -3.09 19.90 -4.32
CA ARG A 220 -2.24 19.10 -3.42
C ARG A 220 -2.88 19.06 -2.02
N PRO A 221 -3.02 17.87 -1.41
CA PRO A 221 -3.42 17.75 -0.01
C PRO A 221 -2.33 18.30 0.93
N HIS A 222 -2.75 18.81 2.09
CA HIS A 222 -1.86 19.43 3.07
C HIS A 222 -2.09 18.92 4.50
N GLY A 223 -1.17 19.23 5.40
CA GLY A 223 -1.32 18.97 6.83
C GLY A 223 -1.00 17.52 7.17
N ALA A 224 -2.03 16.71 7.46
CA ALA A 224 -1.84 15.30 7.84
C ALA A 224 -1.10 14.50 6.75
N TYR A 225 -1.33 14.83 5.47
CA TYR A 225 -0.61 14.25 4.35
C TYR A 225 0.88 14.60 4.36
N ASP A 226 1.23 15.89 4.51
CA ASP A 226 2.64 16.31 4.51
C ASP A 226 3.38 15.70 5.70
N ALA A 227 2.75 15.66 6.89
CA ALA A 227 3.31 14.99 8.06
C ALA A 227 3.48 13.48 7.85
N ALA A 228 2.59 12.83 7.09
CA ALA A 228 2.71 11.42 6.78
C ALA A 228 3.88 11.13 5.83
N VAL A 229 4.06 11.96 4.80
CA VAL A 229 5.19 11.86 3.87
C VAL A 229 6.52 12.08 4.59
N GLU A 230 6.63 13.12 5.43
CA GLU A 230 7.84 13.37 6.20
C GLU A 230 8.19 12.23 7.15
N ALA A 231 7.20 11.69 7.87
CA ALA A 231 7.42 10.55 8.76
C ALA A 231 7.83 9.28 7.98
N LEU A 232 7.32 9.07 6.76
CA LEU A 232 7.73 7.94 5.93
C LEU A 232 9.16 8.11 5.39
N LEU A 233 9.57 9.34 5.09
CA LEU A 233 10.97 9.66 4.77
C LEU A 233 11.90 9.38 5.95
N ASP A 234 11.47 9.64 7.19
CA ASP A 234 12.24 9.28 8.39
C ASP A 234 12.44 7.76 8.50
N VAL A 235 11.39 6.97 8.21
CA VAL A 235 11.52 5.50 8.17
C VAL A 235 12.52 5.07 7.10
N ARG A 236 12.46 5.65 5.90
CA ARG A 236 13.42 5.35 4.82
C ARG A 236 14.84 5.67 5.24
N ASP A 237 15.06 6.83 5.84
CA ASP A 237 16.38 7.26 6.29
C ASP A 237 16.92 6.26 7.34
N CYS A 238 16.08 5.78 8.27
CA CYS A 238 16.45 4.73 9.22
C CYS A 238 16.77 3.38 8.54
N ILE A 239 16.01 2.96 7.52
CA ILE A 239 16.31 1.76 6.73
C ILE A 239 17.69 1.90 6.07
N HIS A 240 18.00 3.04 5.45
CA HIS A 240 19.29 3.28 4.80
C HIS A 240 20.44 3.25 5.81
N LEU A 241 20.24 3.80 7.02
CA LEU A 241 21.23 3.76 8.10
C LEU A 241 21.51 2.34 8.57
N VAL A 242 20.46 1.53 8.76
CA VAL A 242 20.59 0.14 9.23
C VAL A 242 21.14 -0.78 8.14
N ALA A 243 20.71 -0.62 6.90
CA ALA A 243 21.11 -1.45 5.77
C ALA A 243 22.43 -1.02 5.11
N ASN A 244 22.85 0.24 5.32
CA ASN A 244 24.03 0.88 4.72
C ASN A 244 24.06 0.82 3.17
N LYS A 245 22.89 0.85 2.54
CA LYS A 245 22.69 0.77 1.08
C LYS A 245 21.40 1.49 0.68
N ASP A 246 21.26 1.81 -0.60
CA ASP A 246 19.99 2.29 -1.16
C ASP A 246 18.99 1.14 -1.21
N THR A 247 18.14 1.03 -0.19
CA THR A 247 17.09 0.02 -0.16
C THR A 247 15.88 0.57 0.57
N ASN A 248 14.71 0.32 -0.01
CA ASN A 248 13.42 0.74 0.55
C ASN A 248 12.65 -0.46 1.14
N LEU A 249 13.27 -1.64 1.18
CA LEU A 249 12.67 -2.87 1.70
C LEU A 249 12.89 -2.97 3.21
N LEU A 250 11.79 -3.00 3.98
CA LEU A 250 11.82 -3.24 5.41
C LEU A 250 11.86 -4.76 5.72
N LEU A 251 13.03 -5.35 5.49
CA LEU A 251 13.27 -6.78 5.72
C LEU A 251 13.33 -7.13 7.22
N PRO A 252 13.04 -8.40 7.62
CA PRO A 252 13.05 -8.81 9.02
C PRO A 252 14.34 -8.45 9.79
N PRO A 253 15.57 -8.59 9.23
CA PRO A 253 16.80 -8.21 9.94
C PRO A 253 16.91 -6.71 10.25
N TYR A 254 16.12 -5.86 9.59
CA TYR A 254 16.14 -4.42 9.77
C TYR A 254 15.06 -3.92 10.73
N GLN A 255 13.95 -4.66 10.87
CA GLN A 255 12.73 -4.19 11.54
C GLN A 255 12.96 -3.73 12.98
N ALA A 256 13.54 -4.58 13.84
CA ALA A 256 13.76 -4.24 15.25
C ALA A 256 14.73 -3.04 15.40
N LYS A 257 15.78 -2.98 14.56
CA LYS A 257 16.76 -1.88 14.58
C LYS A 257 16.16 -0.56 14.12
N VAL A 258 15.37 -0.59 13.04
CA VAL A 258 14.65 0.59 12.53
C VAL A 258 13.61 1.04 13.55
N ALA A 259 12.88 0.11 14.17
CA ALA A 259 11.90 0.42 15.20
C ALA A 259 12.54 1.07 16.43
N ALA A 260 13.66 0.52 16.91
CA ALA A 260 14.44 1.10 18.00
C ALA A 260 14.96 2.50 17.64
N MET A 261 15.52 2.67 16.45
CA MET A 261 16.01 3.96 15.96
C MET A 261 14.90 5.02 15.82
N LEU A 262 13.65 4.60 15.59
CA LEU A 262 12.49 5.50 15.58
C LEU A 262 11.86 5.72 16.96
N GLY A 263 12.43 5.14 18.02
CA GLY A 263 11.98 5.35 19.41
C GLY A 263 10.84 4.42 19.85
N PHE A 264 10.59 3.31 19.16
CA PHE A 264 9.56 2.34 19.56
C PHE A 264 10.05 1.28 20.56
N ALA A 265 11.36 1.22 20.83
CA ALA A 265 11.91 0.25 21.77
C ALA A 265 11.74 0.70 23.22
N ASP A 266 10.68 0.22 23.88
CA ASP A 266 10.41 0.52 25.29
C ASP A 266 11.47 -0.13 26.21
N PRO A 267 12.29 0.66 26.94
CA PRO A 267 13.35 0.13 27.78
C PRO A 267 12.83 -0.63 29.01
N THR A 268 11.54 -0.52 29.34
CA THR A 268 10.92 -1.22 30.47
C THR A 268 10.57 -2.67 30.17
N LEU A 269 10.51 -3.06 28.89
CA LEU A 269 10.24 -4.42 28.46
C LEU A 269 11.52 -5.29 28.42
N PRO A 270 11.41 -6.61 28.71
CA PRO A 270 12.49 -7.57 28.45
C PRO A 270 12.94 -7.56 26.98
N GLU A 271 14.20 -7.89 26.71
CA GLU A 271 14.81 -7.73 25.37
C GLU A 271 13.99 -8.38 24.23
N GLY A 272 13.59 -9.65 24.36
CA GLY A 272 12.80 -10.33 23.33
C GLY A 272 11.38 -9.75 23.16
N GLU A 273 10.74 -9.32 24.24
CA GLU A 273 9.42 -8.69 24.20
C GLU A 273 9.47 -7.28 23.63
N ARG A 274 10.54 -6.54 23.95
CA ARG A 274 10.83 -5.19 23.45
C ARG A 274 10.98 -5.18 21.95
N GLU A 275 11.78 -6.11 21.40
CA GLU A 275 11.96 -6.21 19.95
C GLU A 275 10.63 -6.48 19.26
N ALA A 276 9.91 -7.52 19.67
CA ALA A 276 8.61 -7.87 19.09
C ALA A 276 7.62 -6.69 19.15
N LYS A 277 7.48 -6.06 20.32
CA LYS A 277 6.57 -4.93 20.52
C LYS A 277 6.96 -3.72 19.65
N SER A 278 8.25 -3.41 19.56
CA SER A 278 8.74 -2.29 18.76
C SER A 278 8.46 -2.47 17.27
N VAL A 279 8.59 -3.70 16.76
CA VAL A 279 8.26 -4.04 15.36
C VAL A 279 6.76 -3.88 15.11
N GLU A 280 5.91 -4.33 16.03
CA GLU A 280 4.46 -4.13 15.94
C GLU A 280 4.09 -2.64 15.92
N ASP A 281 4.73 -1.82 16.75
CA ASP A 281 4.49 -0.37 16.78
C ASP A 281 4.96 0.32 15.50
N LEU A 282 6.11 -0.08 14.96
CA LEU A 282 6.60 0.39 13.65
C LEU A 282 5.61 0.03 12.53
N GLN A 283 5.14 -1.21 12.47
CA GLN A 283 4.17 -1.64 11.46
C GLN A 283 2.84 -0.91 11.59
N THR A 284 2.36 -0.72 12.83
CA THR A 284 1.17 0.09 13.11
C THR A 284 1.35 1.53 12.64
N ARG A 285 2.53 2.13 12.85
CA ARG A 285 2.87 3.46 12.36
C ARG A 285 2.85 3.49 10.83
N LEU A 286 3.53 2.57 10.16
CA LEU A 286 3.56 2.46 8.70
C LEU A 286 2.16 2.31 8.11
N ALA A 287 1.31 1.50 8.73
CA ALA A 287 -0.05 1.30 8.28
C ALA A 287 -0.93 2.57 8.36
N ARG A 288 -0.69 3.44 9.35
CA ARG A 288 -1.36 4.75 9.43
C ARG A 288 -0.83 5.72 8.38
N LEU A 289 0.49 5.74 8.16
CA LEU A 289 1.14 6.59 7.16
C LEU A 289 0.67 6.21 5.75
N GLY A 290 0.75 4.92 5.41
CA GLY A 290 0.37 4.38 4.11
C GLY A 290 -1.09 4.62 3.77
N ARG A 291 -2.00 4.41 4.73
CA ARG A 291 -3.42 4.77 4.57
C ARG A 291 -3.60 6.24 4.23
N THR A 292 -2.97 7.13 4.99
CA THR A 292 -3.09 8.58 4.81
C THR A 292 -2.63 9.02 3.41
N ILE A 293 -1.50 8.47 2.94
CA ILE A 293 -0.94 8.78 1.63
C ILE A 293 -1.81 8.18 0.52
N ALA A 294 -2.23 6.92 0.64
CA ALA A 294 -3.08 6.26 -0.35
C ALA A 294 -4.41 7.01 -0.54
N PHE A 295 -5.09 7.34 0.55
CA PHE A 295 -6.35 8.10 0.50
C PHE A 295 -6.17 9.49 -0.10
N SER A 296 -5.04 10.14 0.19
CA SER A 296 -4.70 11.45 -0.38
C SER A 296 -4.52 11.36 -1.89
N LEU A 297 -3.90 10.28 -2.38
CA LEU A 297 -3.81 9.99 -3.81
C LEU A 297 -5.19 9.70 -4.42
N ASP A 298 -6.00 8.82 -3.83
CA ASP A 298 -7.35 8.49 -4.33
C ASP A 298 -8.25 9.72 -4.38
N SER A 299 -8.26 10.54 -3.32
CA SER A 299 -9.03 11.78 -3.27
C SER A 299 -8.56 12.83 -4.29
N THR A 300 -7.26 12.85 -4.60
CA THR A 300 -6.69 13.78 -5.59
C THR A 300 -6.97 13.28 -7.02
N ALA A 301 -6.86 11.97 -7.25
CA ALA A 301 -7.19 11.32 -8.50
C ALA A 301 -8.68 11.44 -8.85
N SER A 302 -9.58 11.17 -7.89
CA SER A 302 -11.02 11.30 -8.06
C SER A 302 -11.41 12.74 -8.44
N ARG A 303 -10.88 13.75 -7.74
CA ARG A 303 -11.07 15.18 -8.10
C ARG A 303 -10.54 15.52 -9.51
N ALA A 304 -9.36 15.00 -9.87
CA ALA A 304 -8.79 15.19 -11.20
C ALA A 304 -9.65 14.53 -12.29
N GLY A 305 -10.22 13.35 -12.02
CA GLY A 305 -11.17 12.65 -12.89
C GLY A 305 -12.46 13.44 -13.11
N HIS A 306 -13.07 13.97 -12.04
CA HIS A 306 -14.27 14.81 -12.14
C HIS A 306 -14.03 16.11 -12.96
N SER A 307 -12.81 16.65 -12.95
CA SER A 307 -12.46 17.78 -13.80
C SER A 307 -12.53 17.44 -15.30
N LEU A 308 -12.44 16.16 -15.68
CA LEU A 308 -12.56 15.71 -17.08
C LEU A 308 -14.03 15.52 -17.51
N THR A 309 -14.89 15.04 -16.60
CA THR A 309 -16.30 14.73 -16.90
C THR A 309 -17.17 15.99 -17.03
N HIS A 310 -16.81 17.08 -16.33
CA HIS A 310 -17.62 18.30 -16.26
C HIS A 310 -17.29 19.40 -17.29
N ASP A 311 -16.41 19.15 -18.28
CA ASP A 311 -15.99 20.15 -19.28
C ASP A 311 -16.76 20.05 -20.63
N LYS A 312 -18.08 19.86 -20.58
CA LYS A 312 -18.92 20.50 -21.62
C LYS A 312 -18.84 22.02 -21.30
N PRO A 313 -18.37 22.87 -22.23
CA PRO A 313 -17.89 24.22 -21.92
C PRO A 313 -18.96 25.02 -21.17
N ARG A 314 -18.68 25.33 -19.90
CA ARG A 314 -19.64 26.00 -19.00
C ARG A 314 -19.83 27.49 -19.29
N PHE A 315 -19.12 28.08 -20.25
CA PHE A 315 -19.37 29.44 -20.73
C PHE A 315 -18.93 29.54 -22.20
N SER A 316 -19.89 29.39 -23.12
CA SER A 316 -19.71 29.90 -24.48
C SER A 316 -20.10 31.38 -24.47
N PHE A 317 -19.17 32.27 -24.86
CA PHE A 317 -19.42 33.70 -25.05
C PHE A 317 -20.65 33.97 -25.95
N PHE A 318 -21.06 32.99 -26.76
CA PHE A 318 -22.27 33.01 -27.57
C PHE A 318 -23.61 32.93 -26.80
N GLN A 319 -23.62 32.54 -25.51
CA GLN A 319 -24.86 32.53 -24.71
C GLN A 319 -25.32 33.93 -24.26
N MET A 320 -24.46 34.95 -24.31
CA MET A 320 -24.85 36.33 -24.00
C MET A 320 -25.71 36.97 -25.11
N MET A 321 -25.66 36.42 -26.33
CA MET A 321 -26.39 36.92 -27.50
C MET A 321 -27.78 36.26 -27.69
N ASN A 322 -28.16 35.29 -26.85
CA ASN A 322 -29.46 34.62 -26.93
C ASN A 322 -30.01 34.29 -25.51
N PRO A 323 -30.81 35.19 -24.91
CA PRO A 323 -31.38 34.98 -23.56
C PRO A 323 -32.41 33.84 -23.46
N ARG A 324 -32.68 33.11 -24.56
CA ARG A 324 -33.54 31.92 -24.60
C ARG A 324 -32.78 30.59 -24.69
N ALA A 325 -31.45 30.60 -24.81
CA ALA A 325 -30.63 29.39 -24.81
C ALA A 325 -30.15 29.05 -23.38
N GLY A 326 -31.09 28.90 -22.46
CA GLY A 326 -30.84 28.25 -21.19
C GLY A 326 -30.53 26.78 -21.47
N GLY A 327 -29.25 26.43 -21.60
CA GLY A 327 -28.82 25.05 -21.65
C GLY A 327 -29.40 24.35 -20.43
N LYS A 328 -30.34 23.41 -20.63
CA LYS A 328 -30.90 22.62 -19.54
C LYS A 328 -29.71 21.98 -18.82
N ARG A 329 -29.51 22.33 -17.55
CA ARG A 329 -28.65 21.56 -16.66
C ARG A 329 -29.22 20.15 -16.66
N GLU A 330 -28.52 19.23 -17.32
CA GLU A 330 -28.82 17.81 -17.21
C GLU A 330 -28.54 17.45 -15.75
N ALA A 331 -29.59 17.05 -15.02
CA ALA A 331 -29.42 16.64 -13.65
C ALA A 331 -28.48 15.42 -13.62
N PRO A 332 -27.55 15.34 -12.65
CA PRO A 332 -26.70 14.16 -12.51
C PRO A 332 -27.56 12.90 -12.48
N THR A 333 -27.23 11.93 -13.33
CA THR A 333 -27.88 10.63 -13.36
C THR A 333 -27.35 9.80 -12.20
N PHE A 334 -28.26 9.42 -11.30
CA PHE A 334 -27.99 8.53 -10.19
C PHE A 334 -28.72 7.21 -10.46
N GLU A 335 -28.00 6.09 -10.45
CA GLU A 335 -28.59 4.77 -10.51
C GLU A 335 -28.70 4.22 -9.08
N VAL A 336 -29.90 3.84 -8.64
CA VAL A 336 -30.10 3.34 -7.29
C VAL A 336 -29.56 1.92 -7.18
N LEU A 337 -28.57 1.72 -6.30
CA LEU A 337 -27.97 0.41 -6.04
C LEU A 337 -28.65 -0.27 -4.85
N ALA A 338 -28.92 0.51 -3.80
CA ALA A 338 -29.59 0.06 -2.58
C ALA A 338 -30.29 1.26 -1.90
N PRO A 339 -31.19 1.04 -0.92
CA PRO A 339 -31.75 2.14 -0.14
C PRO A 339 -30.65 3.06 0.44
N GLY A 340 -30.68 4.34 0.07
CA GLY A 340 -29.69 5.33 0.51
C GLY A 340 -28.34 5.30 -0.22
N VAL A 341 -28.16 4.44 -1.22
CA VAL A 341 -26.90 4.24 -1.96
C VAL A 341 -27.16 4.26 -3.47
N VAL A 342 -26.37 5.04 -4.21
CA VAL A 342 -26.50 5.20 -5.66
C VAL A 342 -25.14 5.10 -6.34
N SER A 343 -25.11 4.74 -7.61
CA SER A 343 -23.94 4.87 -8.49
C SER A 343 -23.94 6.25 -9.12
N HIS A 344 -22.78 6.91 -9.09
CA HIS A 344 -22.53 8.15 -9.81
C HIS A 344 -21.08 8.17 -10.31
N GLU A 345 -20.89 8.44 -11.60
CA GLU A 345 -19.56 8.50 -12.23
C GLU A 345 -18.68 7.26 -11.99
N ARG A 346 -19.31 6.06 -11.94
CA ARG A 346 -18.68 4.76 -11.65
C ARG A 346 -18.12 4.64 -10.23
N GLU A 347 -18.67 5.38 -9.28
CA GLU A 347 -18.37 5.26 -7.86
C GLU A 347 -19.66 5.07 -7.06
N VAL A 348 -19.55 4.37 -5.93
CA VAL A 348 -20.64 4.28 -4.94
C VAL A 348 -20.71 5.59 -4.15
N VAL A 349 -21.87 6.23 -4.19
CA VAL A 349 -22.15 7.47 -3.46
C VAL A 349 -23.45 7.37 -2.63
N LEU A 350 -23.57 8.26 -1.64
CA LEU A 350 -24.80 8.36 -0.87
C LEU A 350 -25.92 8.98 -1.72
N ALA A 351 -27.12 8.41 -1.64
CA ALA A 351 -28.29 8.97 -2.30
C ALA A 351 -28.59 10.39 -1.77
N PRO A 352 -29.11 11.30 -2.62
CA PRO A 352 -29.61 12.59 -2.15
C PRO A 352 -30.63 12.42 -1.01
N GLY A 353 -30.39 13.07 0.12
CA GLY A 353 -31.25 12.99 1.31
C GLY A 353 -30.95 11.83 2.27
N ALA A 354 -29.98 10.95 1.95
CA ALA A 354 -29.47 9.99 2.93
C ALA A 354 -28.78 10.71 4.09
N ASP A 355 -29.14 10.35 5.32
CA ASP A 355 -28.50 10.86 6.54
C ASP A 355 -27.74 9.72 7.23
N PRO A 356 -26.41 9.62 7.05
CA PRO A 356 -25.60 8.60 7.70
C PRO A 356 -25.78 8.56 9.21
N SER A 357 -25.98 9.70 9.88
CA SER A 357 -26.05 9.74 11.34
C SER A 357 -27.24 9.01 11.95
N ARG A 358 -28.23 8.65 11.14
CA ARG A 358 -29.48 8.01 11.55
C ARG A 358 -29.61 6.56 11.09
N ASP A 359 -28.67 6.07 10.29
CA ASP A 359 -28.78 4.78 9.63
C ASP A 359 -27.55 3.90 9.91
N ALA A 360 -27.71 2.90 10.78
CA ALA A 360 -26.63 2.00 11.18
C ALA A 360 -26.23 1.03 10.05
N ALA A 361 -27.16 0.68 9.15
CA ALA A 361 -26.95 -0.31 8.09
C ALA A 361 -26.40 0.32 6.79
N LEU A 362 -26.43 1.65 6.66
CA LEU A 362 -26.00 2.36 5.45
C LEU A 362 -24.55 2.01 5.03
N ALA A 363 -23.64 1.84 5.99
CA ALA A 363 -22.26 1.43 5.71
C ALA A 363 -22.17 0.03 5.11
N LEU A 364 -22.97 -0.93 5.61
CA LEU A 364 -23.05 -2.28 5.05
C LEU A 364 -23.70 -2.25 3.66
N ARG A 365 -24.78 -1.49 3.46
CA ARG A 365 -25.39 -1.34 2.13
C ARG A 365 -24.42 -0.76 1.12
N ALA A 366 -23.65 0.26 1.50
CA ALA A 366 -22.63 0.85 0.63
C ALA A 366 -21.52 -0.15 0.29
N ALA A 367 -21.05 -0.92 1.28
CA ALA A 367 -20.04 -1.96 1.07
C ALA A 367 -20.55 -3.10 0.17
N VAL A 368 -21.75 -3.62 0.42
CA VAL A 368 -22.37 -4.66 -0.41
C VAL A 368 -22.59 -4.15 -1.84
N ALA A 369 -23.10 -2.93 -2.01
CA ALA A 369 -23.27 -2.33 -3.33
C ALA A 369 -21.92 -2.14 -4.06
N ALA A 370 -20.88 -1.72 -3.35
CA ALA A 370 -19.53 -1.61 -3.92
C ALA A 370 -19.01 -2.96 -4.40
N ALA A 371 -19.23 -4.02 -3.62
CA ALA A 371 -18.77 -5.36 -3.95
C ALA A 371 -19.57 -6.00 -5.10
N GLU A 372 -20.90 -5.90 -5.08
CA GLU A 372 -21.79 -6.52 -6.08
C GLU A 372 -21.71 -5.84 -7.45
N PHE A 373 -21.49 -4.52 -7.47
CA PHE A 373 -21.38 -3.75 -8.72
C PHE A 373 -19.92 -3.54 -9.14
N GLU A 374 -18.95 -4.01 -8.35
CA GLU A 374 -17.50 -3.83 -8.58
C GLU A 374 -17.13 -2.35 -8.79
N LEU A 375 -17.70 -1.48 -7.96
CA LEU A 375 -17.48 -0.02 -8.00
C LEU A 375 -16.74 0.44 -6.73
N PRO A 376 -15.70 1.28 -6.85
CA PRO A 376 -15.05 1.87 -5.68
C PRO A 376 -16.01 2.80 -4.93
N ILE A 377 -15.85 2.91 -3.61
CA ILE A 377 -16.61 3.87 -2.80
C ILE A 377 -15.93 5.23 -2.88
N ASN A 378 -16.70 6.26 -3.25
CA ASN A 378 -16.17 7.62 -3.33
C ASN A 378 -15.55 8.06 -1.98
N PRO A 379 -14.36 8.71 -1.96
CA PRO A 379 -13.68 9.12 -0.73
C PRO A 379 -14.52 10.01 0.22
N ALA A 380 -15.38 10.89 -0.33
CA ALA A 380 -16.28 11.70 0.48
C ALA A 380 -17.41 10.85 1.08
N THR A 381 -17.91 9.86 0.35
CA THR A 381 -18.84 8.85 0.86
C THR A 381 -18.24 8.10 2.05
N LEU A 382 -17.01 7.56 1.93
CA LEU A 382 -16.32 6.89 3.03
C LEU A 382 -16.21 7.79 4.27
N THR A 383 -15.82 9.05 4.08
CA THR A 383 -15.72 10.02 5.18
C THR A 383 -17.07 10.25 5.87
N ASN A 384 -18.16 10.32 5.10
CA ASN A 384 -19.51 10.49 5.63
C ASN A 384 -20.03 9.23 6.35
N LEU A 385 -19.68 8.03 5.87
CA LEU A 385 -20.06 6.76 6.50
C LEU A 385 -19.52 6.63 7.94
N ARG A 386 -18.45 7.35 8.32
CA ARG A 386 -17.98 7.44 9.72
C ARG A 386 -19.07 7.89 10.68
N ARG A 387 -20.03 8.69 10.22
CA ARG A 387 -21.11 9.23 11.04
C ARG A 387 -22.20 8.20 11.33
N CYS A 388 -22.22 7.06 10.62
CA CYS A 388 -23.17 5.98 10.89
C CYS A 388 -23.11 5.57 12.37
N PRO A 389 -24.23 5.34 13.05
CA PRO A 389 -24.28 4.95 14.47
C PRO A 389 -23.90 3.48 14.69
N ILE A 390 -22.80 3.03 14.06
CA ILE A 390 -22.28 1.67 14.15
C ILE A 390 -21.73 1.45 15.57
N ARG A 391 -22.25 0.40 16.20
CA ARG A 391 -21.79 -0.16 17.48
C ARG A 391 -21.79 -1.67 17.38
N ASP A 392 -20.91 -2.30 18.13
CA ASP A 392 -20.71 -3.74 18.19
C ASP A 392 -21.98 -4.52 18.60
N SER A 393 -22.90 -3.85 19.31
CA SER A 393 -24.17 -4.37 19.85
C SER A 393 -25.42 -3.97 19.06
N VAL A 394 -25.29 -3.19 17.98
CA VAL A 394 -26.44 -2.71 17.18
C VAL A 394 -26.52 -3.52 15.90
N TRP A 395 -27.18 -4.68 15.99
CA TRP A 395 -27.38 -5.61 14.87
C TRP A 395 -28.86 -5.99 14.73
N ASN A 396 -29.39 -5.90 13.51
CA ASN A 396 -30.71 -6.38 13.12
C ASN A 396 -30.58 -7.44 12.01
N ASP A 397 -31.71 -8.01 11.57
CA ASP A 397 -31.71 -9.04 10.51
C ASP A 397 -31.08 -8.52 9.21
N GLU A 398 -31.41 -7.28 8.81
CA GLU A 398 -30.82 -6.63 7.61
C GLU A 398 -29.30 -6.55 7.71
N SER A 399 -28.75 -6.09 8.83
CA SER A 399 -27.31 -5.91 9.00
C SER A 399 -26.57 -7.25 9.02
N ARG A 400 -27.16 -8.30 9.62
CA ARG A 400 -26.59 -9.64 9.57
C ARG A 400 -26.58 -10.20 8.15
N ASP A 401 -27.69 -10.07 7.42
CA ASP A 401 -27.79 -10.49 6.02
C ASP A 401 -26.75 -9.78 5.15
N LEU A 402 -26.70 -8.45 5.23
CA LEU A 402 -25.72 -7.65 4.48
C LEU A 402 -24.28 -8.00 4.84
N PHE A 403 -23.99 -8.29 6.11
CA PHE A 403 -22.64 -8.68 6.52
C PHE A 403 -22.23 -10.03 5.94
N VAL A 404 -23.11 -11.03 5.97
CA VAL A 404 -22.86 -12.35 5.35
C VAL A 404 -22.72 -12.20 3.83
N ARG A 405 -23.59 -11.40 3.19
CA ARG A 405 -23.50 -11.10 1.75
C ARG A 405 -22.20 -10.41 1.37
N LEU A 406 -21.73 -9.47 2.18
CA LEU A 406 -20.43 -8.83 1.99
C LEU A 406 -19.30 -9.86 2.08
N LEU A 407 -19.28 -10.71 3.11
CA LEU A 407 -18.27 -11.76 3.24
C LEU A 407 -18.30 -12.76 2.07
N ALA A 408 -19.49 -13.00 1.50
CA ALA A 408 -19.68 -13.89 0.36
C ALA A 408 -19.35 -13.25 -1.01
N SER A 409 -18.86 -12.00 -1.06
CA SER A 409 -18.61 -11.29 -2.32
C SER A 409 -17.32 -11.71 -3.04
N GLY A 410 -16.67 -12.79 -2.62
CA GLY A 410 -15.49 -13.35 -3.26
C GLY A 410 -14.33 -12.34 -3.35
N PRO A 411 -13.61 -12.25 -4.48
CA PRO A 411 -12.46 -11.36 -4.63
C PRO A 411 -12.74 -9.88 -4.35
N ALA A 412 -13.96 -9.39 -4.65
CA ALA A 412 -14.35 -8.00 -4.44
C ALA A 412 -14.33 -7.58 -2.95
N LEU A 413 -14.44 -8.54 -2.02
CA LEU A 413 -14.37 -8.29 -0.58
C LEU A 413 -13.05 -7.61 -0.20
N LEU A 414 -11.94 -7.95 -0.87
CA LEU A 414 -10.62 -7.44 -0.51
C LEU A 414 -10.53 -5.92 -0.65
N ASP A 415 -10.98 -5.38 -1.77
CA ASP A 415 -10.91 -3.94 -2.01
C ASP A 415 -11.93 -3.18 -1.17
N VAL A 416 -13.15 -3.70 -1.09
CA VAL A 416 -14.22 -3.05 -0.30
C VAL A 416 -13.89 -3.05 1.20
N TRP A 417 -13.35 -4.15 1.72
CA TRP A 417 -12.95 -4.22 3.13
C TRP A 417 -11.83 -3.23 3.44
N ASP A 418 -10.83 -3.10 2.56
CA ASP A 418 -9.75 -2.12 2.70
C ASP A 418 -10.29 -0.68 2.73
N GLU A 419 -11.25 -0.36 1.85
CA GLU A 419 -11.89 0.97 1.79
C GLU A 419 -12.66 1.32 3.08
N ILE A 420 -13.48 0.39 3.59
CA ILE A 420 -14.24 0.64 4.82
C ILE A 420 -13.36 0.56 6.08
N ASP A 421 -12.30 -0.26 6.06
CA ASP A 421 -11.29 -0.29 7.13
C ASP A 421 -10.53 1.02 7.23
N PHE A 422 -10.30 1.72 6.11
CA PHE A 422 -9.68 3.04 6.13
C PHE A 422 -10.39 4.02 7.09
N VAL A 423 -11.71 3.96 7.16
CA VAL A 423 -12.55 4.76 8.06
C VAL A 423 -12.96 4.03 9.36
N ASP A 424 -12.27 2.93 9.67
CA ASP A 424 -12.41 2.11 10.89
C ASP A 424 -13.80 1.53 11.10
N ILE A 425 -14.52 1.23 10.01
CA ILE A 425 -15.85 0.60 10.11
C ILE A 425 -15.77 -0.82 10.71
N PRO A 426 -14.88 -1.73 10.27
CA PRO A 426 -14.74 -3.08 10.84
C PRO A 426 -14.42 -3.09 12.34
N GLY A 427 -13.54 -2.19 12.80
CA GLY A 427 -13.19 -2.06 14.23
C GLY A 427 -14.36 -1.65 15.12
N ARG A 428 -15.39 -1.02 14.54
CA ARG A 428 -16.62 -0.65 15.25
C ARG A 428 -17.67 -1.76 15.27
N TRP A 429 -17.68 -2.64 14.27
CA TRP A 429 -18.50 -3.85 14.25
C TRP A 429 -17.94 -4.92 15.19
N ILE A 430 -16.62 -5.09 15.18
CA ILE A 430 -15.90 -6.14 15.91
C ILE A 430 -14.73 -5.47 16.65
N PRO A 431 -14.92 -4.97 17.88
CA PRO A 431 -13.85 -4.34 18.66
C PRO A 431 -12.61 -5.23 18.84
N GLU A 432 -12.81 -6.54 18.90
CA GLU A 432 -11.75 -7.54 18.97
C GLU A 432 -10.82 -7.50 17.73
N TRP A 433 -11.33 -7.06 16.57
CA TRP A 433 -10.57 -6.86 15.33
C TRP A 433 -9.39 -5.91 15.52
N LEU A 434 -9.55 -4.89 16.38
CA LEU A 434 -8.48 -3.94 16.69
C LEU A 434 -7.25 -4.59 17.33
N GLY A 435 -7.38 -5.80 17.87
CA GLY A 435 -6.27 -6.58 18.39
C GLY A 435 -5.38 -7.22 17.32
N ILE A 436 -5.90 -7.42 16.11
CA ILE A 436 -5.19 -8.03 14.99
C ILE A 436 -4.98 -7.07 13.80
N ARG A 437 -5.67 -5.92 13.81
CA ARG A 437 -5.64 -4.91 12.76
C ARG A 437 -4.22 -4.36 12.53
N ASN A 438 -3.68 -4.49 11.31
CA ASN A 438 -2.30 -4.19 10.92
C ASN A 438 -1.22 -4.87 11.76
N ARG A 439 -1.55 -5.94 12.46
CA ARG A 439 -0.58 -6.65 13.29
C ARG A 439 0.25 -7.56 12.39
N PRO A 440 1.59 -7.48 12.43
CA PRO A 440 2.42 -8.37 11.66
C PRO A 440 2.23 -9.81 12.14
N SER A 441 2.28 -10.76 11.21
CA SER A 441 2.33 -12.17 11.58
C SER A 441 3.75 -12.54 11.98
N ALA A 442 3.91 -13.27 13.08
CA ALA A 442 5.21 -13.74 13.56
C ALA A 442 5.83 -14.82 12.64
N SER A 443 5.04 -15.48 11.80
CA SER A 443 5.53 -16.50 10.88
C SER A 443 6.04 -15.86 9.59
N ALA A 444 7.30 -16.17 9.26
CA ALA A 444 8.01 -15.70 8.07
C ALA A 444 7.35 -16.09 6.73
N ALA A 445 6.36 -16.98 6.74
CA ALA A 445 5.59 -17.38 5.57
C ALA A 445 4.42 -16.43 5.24
N HIS A 446 4.05 -15.51 6.14
CA HIS A 446 2.94 -14.60 5.87
C HIS A 446 3.45 -13.34 5.16
N ARG A 447 2.96 -13.10 3.95
CA ARG A 447 3.13 -11.81 3.28
C ARG A 447 2.35 -10.70 4.00
N TYR A 448 1.16 -11.04 4.49
CA TYR A 448 0.18 -10.07 4.96
C TYR A 448 0.09 -9.95 6.48
N THR A 449 -0.44 -8.81 6.96
CA THR A 449 -0.87 -8.66 8.35
C THR A 449 -2.03 -9.61 8.67
N ILE A 450 -2.24 -9.90 9.96
CA ILE A 450 -3.20 -10.93 10.40
C ILE A 450 -4.63 -10.59 9.95
N ASP A 451 -5.01 -9.32 10.02
CA ASP A 451 -6.31 -8.82 9.56
C ASP A 451 -6.51 -9.02 8.05
N ARG A 452 -5.54 -8.62 7.24
CA ARG A 452 -5.60 -8.81 5.78
C ARG A 452 -5.64 -10.29 5.40
N HIS A 453 -4.83 -11.11 6.06
CA HIS A 453 -4.84 -12.56 5.90
C HIS A 453 -6.23 -13.15 6.16
N SER A 454 -6.92 -12.70 7.22
CA SER A 454 -8.27 -13.17 7.54
C SER A 454 -9.27 -12.85 6.41
N ILE A 455 -9.15 -11.71 5.74
CA ILE A 455 -10.00 -11.37 4.59
C ILE A 455 -9.63 -12.19 3.35
N GLU A 456 -8.33 -12.40 3.10
CA GLU A 456 -7.84 -13.28 2.02
C GLU A 456 -8.35 -14.73 2.20
N VAL A 457 -8.45 -15.23 3.43
CA VAL A 457 -9.06 -16.54 3.71
C VAL A 457 -10.51 -16.55 3.28
N VAL A 458 -11.30 -15.55 3.72
CA VAL A 458 -12.73 -15.45 3.43
C VAL A 458 -13.01 -15.42 1.93
N THR A 459 -12.22 -14.70 1.13
CA THR A 459 -12.44 -14.61 -0.32
C THR A 459 -12.25 -15.92 -1.07
N ARG A 460 -11.59 -16.91 -0.45
CA ARG A 460 -11.35 -18.25 -0.99
C ARG A 460 -12.39 -19.28 -0.52
N LEU A 461 -13.27 -18.90 0.40
CA LEU A 461 -14.35 -19.74 0.92
C LEU A 461 -15.59 -19.60 0.02
N THR A 462 -15.85 -20.65 -0.75
CA THR A 462 -16.97 -20.71 -1.71
C THR A 462 -18.07 -21.63 -1.19
N ARG A 463 -19.33 -21.38 -1.61
CA ARG A 463 -20.44 -22.31 -1.37
C ARG A 463 -20.22 -23.67 -2.04
N GLU A 464 -19.47 -23.66 -3.15
CA GLU A 464 -19.15 -24.83 -3.97
C GLU A 464 -17.63 -25.09 -3.97
N SER A 465 -17.20 -26.31 -3.70
CA SER A 465 -15.80 -26.74 -3.87
C SER A 465 -15.73 -27.74 -5.03
N SER A 466 -14.56 -27.84 -5.69
CA SER A 466 -14.34 -28.35 -7.07
C SER A 466 -14.69 -29.82 -7.39
N ALA A 467 -15.57 -30.49 -6.65
CA ALA A 467 -15.84 -31.92 -6.76
C ALA A 467 -17.26 -32.32 -7.22
N ALA A 468 -18.29 -31.45 -7.19
CA ALA A 468 -19.61 -31.71 -7.82
C ALA A 468 -20.50 -30.45 -7.84
N PRO A 469 -21.45 -30.30 -8.79
CA PRO A 469 -22.45 -29.23 -8.75
C PRO A 469 -23.56 -29.56 -7.73
N GLY A 470 -23.77 -28.68 -6.75
CA GLY A 470 -24.81 -28.75 -5.71
C GLY A 470 -24.41 -27.98 -4.44
N GLU A 471 -25.36 -27.32 -3.77
CA GLU A 471 -25.16 -26.59 -2.50
C GLU A 471 -24.61 -27.53 -1.41
N ARG A 472 -23.27 -27.59 -1.25
CA ARG A 472 -22.61 -28.45 -0.24
C ARG A 472 -23.01 -28.06 1.18
N TYR A 473 -23.23 -26.77 1.40
CA TYR A 473 -23.60 -26.17 2.68
C TYR A 473 -24.93 -25.43 2.53
N ASP A 474 -25.83 -25.64 3.49
CA ASP A 474 -26.98 -24.75 3.67
C ASP A 474 -26.51 -23.34 4.10
N ASP A 475 -27.47 -22.41 4.17
CA ASP A 475 -27.17 -21.00 4.49
C ASP A 475 -26.51 -20.82 5.87
N ASP A 476 -26.91 -21.61 6.87
CA ASP A 476 -26.38 -21.48 8.23
C ASP A 476 -24.95 -22.04 8.32
N HIS A 477 -24.67 -23.18 7.68
CA HIS A 477 -23.32 -23.75 7.59
C HIS A 477 -22.40 -22.83 6.78
N TYR A 478 -22.84 -22.32 5.64
CA TYR A 478 -22.01 -21.39 4.87
C TYR A 478 -21.74 -20.10 5.64
N THR A 479 -22.74 -19.56 6.33
CA THR A 479 -22.57 -18.42 7.24
C THR A 479 -21.53 -18.72 8.32
N ALA A 480 -21.62 -19.88 8.98
CA ALA A 480 -20.66 -20.28 10.00
C ALA A 480 -19.24 -20.43 9.44
N LEU A 481 -19.09 -20.97 8.22
CA LEU A 481 -17.79 -21.11 7.54
C LEU A 481 -17.16 -19.73 7.24
N LEU A 482 -17.92 -18.78 6.69
CA LEU A 482 -17.43 -17.42 6.42
C LEU A 482 -17.02 -16.70 7.70
N LEU A 483 -17.83 -16.80 8.76
CA LEU A 483 -17.53 -16.20 10.06
C LEU A 483 -16.30 -16.86 10.72
N ALA A 484 -16.15 -18.18 10.59
CA ALA A 484 -14.94 -18.88 11.04
C ALA A 484 -13.71 -18.42 10.26
N GLY A 485 -13.79 -18.27 8.94
CA GLY A 485 -12.71 -17.73 8.11
C GLY A 485 -12.28 -16.34 8.55
N LEU A 486 -13.23 -15.45 8.81
CA LEU A 486 -12.96 -14.09 9.28
C LEU A 486 -12.29 -14.06 10.67
N LEU A 487 -12.62 -15.01 11.54
CA LEU A 487 -12.25 -15.00 12.96
C LEU A 487 -11.18 -16.06 13.34
N HIS A 488 -10.72 -16.91 12.44
CA HIS A 488 -9.82 -18.03 12.76
C HIS A 488 -8.55 -17.59 13.50
N ASP A 489 -8.03 -16.42 13.14
CA ASP A 489 -6.81 -15.84 13.70
C ASP A 489 -7.05 -14.72 14.73
N ILE A 490 -8.29 -14.49 15.17
CA ILE A 490 -8.62 -13.39 16.10
C ILE A 490 -7.90 -13.48 17.45
N GLY A 491 -7.39 -14.67 17.78
CA GLY A 491 -6.59 -14.96 18.97
C GLY A 491 -5.08 -14.68 18.83
N LYS A 492 -4.55 -14.30 17.65
CA LYS A 492 -3.13 -13.99 17.44
C LYS A 492 -2.70 -12.66 18.08
N ARG A 493 -2.78 -12.61 19.40
CA ARG A 493 -2.50 -11.44 20.26
C ARG A 493 -1.12 -11.55 20.93
N PRO A 494 -0.57 -10.45 21.47
CA PRO A 494 0.68 -10.50 22.23
C PRO A 494 0.59 -11.55 23.35
N PHE A 495 1.67 -12.30 23.55
CA PHE A 495 1.83 -13.25 24.65
C PHE A 495 0.87 -14.45 24.64
N VAL A 496 0.14 -14.68 23.55
CA VAL A 496 -0.73 -15.85 23.38
C VAL A 496 0.04 -16.97 22.68
N THR A 497 0.16 -18.12 23.33
CA THR A 497 0.84 -19.30 22.76
C THR A 497 -0.10 -20.13 21.87
N ASP A 498 -1.31 -20.42 22.34
CA ASP A 498 -2.34 -21.14 21.56
C ASP A 498 -3.40 -20.15 21.08
N HIS A 499 -3.17 -19.58 19.88
CA HIS A 499 -4.07 -18.57 19.33
C HIS A 499 -5.42 -19.16 18.90
N ALA A 500 -5.49 -20.46 18.59
CA ALA A 500 -6.74 -21.14 18.27
C ALA A 500 -7.62 -21.28 19.52
N ALA A 501 -7.04 -21.63 20.68
CA ALA A 501 -7.75 -21.60 21.97
C ALA A 501 -8.27 -20.20 22.28
N GLU A 502 -7.43 -19.20 22.12
CA GLU A 502 -7.80 -17.82 22.44
C GLU A 502 -8.89 -17.30 21.50
N GLY A 503 -8.78 -17.61 20.21
CA GLY A 503 -9.81 -17.30 19.21
C GLY A 503 -11.15 -17.93 19.58
N ALA A 504 -11.17 -19.20 20.00
CA ALA A 504 -12.38 -19.90 20.41
C ALA A 504 -13.06 -19.28 21.65
N LYS A 505 -12.34 -18.52 22.49
CA LYS A 505 -12.96 -17.74 23.59
C LYS A 505 -13.63 -16.46 23.08
N HIS A 506 -13.07 -15.84 22.04
CA HIS A 506 -13.59 -14.60 21.45
C HIS A 506 -14.83 -14.82 20.58
N VAL A 507 -14.82 -15.84 19.71
CA VAL A 507 -15.90 -16.12 18.75
C VAL A 507 -17.31 -16.10 19.36
N PRO A 508 -17.60 -16.82 20.47
CA PRO A 508 -18.94 -16.81 21.03
C PRO A 508 -19.35 -15.45 21.60
N VAL A 509 -18.40 -14.63 22.08
CA VAL A 509 -18.70 -13.27 22.56
C VAL A 509 -19.09 -12.38 21.38
N ILE A 510 -18.32 -12.43 20.29
CA ILE A 510 -18.54 -11.62 19.09
C ILE A 510 -19.88 -12.00 18.44
N LEU A 511 -20.06 -13.28 18.11
CA LEU A 511 -21.20 -13.72 17.31
C LEU A 511 -22.53 -13.67 18.06
N LYS A 512 -22.54 -13.89 19.39
CA LYS A 512 -23.74 -13.68 20.21
C LYS A 512 -24.13 -12.21 20.27
N ARG A 513 -23.15 -11.31 20.36
CA ARG A 513 -23.40 -9.86 20.35
C ARG A 513 -23.98 -9.39 19.02
N MET A 514 -23.58 -10.01 17.91
CA MET A 514 -24.16 -9.77 16.58
C MET A 514 -25.55 -10.39 16.39
N GLY A 515 -25.96 -11.31 17.28
CA GLY A 515 -27.27 -11.95 17.25
C GLY A 515 -27.37 -13.16 16.32
N PHE A 516 -26.27 -13.85 16.04
CA PHE A 516 -26.30 -15.11 15.28
C PHE A 516 -26.87 -16.28 16.10
N SER A 517 -27.42 -17.28 15.40
CA SER A 517 -28.06 -18.43 16.03
C SER A 517 -27.08 -19.26 16.87
N PRO A 518 -27.53 -19.95 17.93
CA PRO A 518 -26.65 -20.80 18.72
C PRO A 518 -25.94 -21.90 17.91
N ALA A 519 -26.52 -22.36 16.79
CA ALA A 519 -25.88 -23.34 15.91
C ALA A 519 -24.68 -22.74 15.18
N ILE A 520 -24.86 -21.61 14.49
CA ILE A 520 -23.79 -20.85 13.82
C ILE A 520 -22.65 -20.54 14.80
N VAL A 521 -22.99 -20.08 16.00
CA VAL A 521 -21.99 -19.76 17.04
C VAL A 521 -21.18 -20.99 17.42
N ARG A 522 -21.81 -22.16 17.60
CA ARG A 522 -21.11 -23.40 17.95
C ARG A 522 -20.18 -23.85 16.83
N TRP A 523 -20.67 -23.94 15.60
CA TRP A 523 -19.88 -24.39 14.45
C TRP A 523 -18.69 -23.47 14.17
N ALA A 524 -18.91 -22.16 14.16
CA ALA A 524 -17.81 -21.20 13.97
C ALA A 524 -16.79 -21.28 15.11
N THR A 525 -17.22 -21.45 16.37
CA THR A 525 -16.31 -21.61 17.51
C THR A 525 -15.46 -22.86 17.38
N LEU A 526 -16.06 -23.98 16.99
CA LEU A 526 -15.35 -25.25 16.81
C LEU A 526 -14.35 -25.18 15.66
N LEU A 527 -14.74 -24.60 14.53
CA LEU A 527 -13.85 -24.41 13.39
C LEU A 527 -12.65 -23.50 13.74
N VAL A 528 -12.88 -22.39 14.44
CA VAL A 528 -11.78 -21.54 14.92
C VAL A 528 -10.90 -22.28 15.93
N ARG A 529 -11.46 -23.13 16.78
CA ARG A 529 -10.67 -23.93 17.73
C ARG A 529 -9.76 -24.93 17.01
N GLU A 530 -10.26 -25.57 15.95
CA GLU A 530 -9.59 -26.69 15.29
C GLU A 530 -8.93 -26.31 13.94
N HIS A 531 -8.86 -25.02 13.57
CA HIS A 531 -8.43 -24.59 12.23
C HIS A 531 -7.03 -25.06 11.82
N LEU A 532 -6.14 -25.32 12.80
CA LEU A 532 -4.80 -25.87 12.57
C LEU A 532 -4.76 -27.41 12.58
N THR A 533 -5.73 -28.05 13.23
CA THR A 533 -5.72 -29.46 13.59
C THR A 533 -5.52 -30.36 12.38
N LEU A 534 -6.24 -30.10 11.28
CA LEU A 534 -6.12 -30.91 10.08
C LEU A 534 -4.71 -30.84 9.46
N SER A 535 -4.08 -29.65 9.46
CA SER A 535 -2.72 -29.45 8.94
C SER A 535 -1.66 -30.10 9.85
N GLU A 536 -1.82 -29.97 11.17
CA GLU A 536 -0.94 -30.59 12.17
C GLU A 536 -1.02 -32.11 12.11
N PHE A 537 -2.21 -32.67 11.96
CA PHE A 537 -2.39 -34.12 11.82
C PHE A 537 -1.78 -34.62 10.51
N ALA A 538 -2.04 -33.92 9.39
CA ALA A 538 -1.53 -34.30 8.08
C ALA A 538 0.00 -34.28 7.99
N THR A 539 0.67 -33.42 8.76
CA THR A 539 2.14 -33.29 8.75
C THR A 539 2.83 -34.09 9.86
N GLY A 540 2.14 -34.39 10.96
CA GLY A 540 2.72 -35.02 12.15
C GLY A 540 2.25 -36.44 12.48
N ARG A 541 1.21 -36.96 11.81
CA ARG A 541 0.59 -38.26 12.15
C ARG A 541 0.41 -39.18 10.94
N ASN A 542 0.26 -40.49 11.19
CA ASN A 542 0.02 -41.48 10.14
C ASN A 542 -1.48 -41.56 9.80
N PRO A 543 -1.92 -41.22 8.56
CA PRO A 543 -3.33 -41.28 8.18
C PRO A 543 -3.88 -42.72 8.09
N ASN A 544 -3.03 -43.74 8.06
CA ASN A 544 -3.48 -45.15 8.04
C ASN A 544 -3.72 -45.73 9.44
N ASP A 545 -3.46 -44.98 10.51
CA ASP A 545 -3.76 -45.40 11.87
C ASP A 545 -5.23 -45.05 12.20
N PRO A 546 -6.12 -46.03 12.41
CA PRO A 546 -7.53 -45.78 12.71
C PRO A 546 -7.74 -44.89 13.94
N ALA A 547 -6.84 -44.92 14.93
CA ALA A 547 -6.94 -44.09 16.12
C ALA A 547 -6.73 -42.60 15.81
N VAL A 548 -5.95 -42.28 14.76
CA VAL A 548 -5.74 -40.89 14.31
C VAL A 548 -6.98 -40.34 13.64
N GLY A 549 -7.63 -41.16 12.79
CA GLY A 549 -8.90 -40.80 12.14
C GLY A 549 -10.02 -40.61 13.14
N ASP A 550 -10.13 -41.49 14.13
CA ASP A 550 -11.14 -41.42 15.19
C ASP A 550 -10.92 -40.21 16.14
N ASP A 551 -9.66 -39.89 16.51
CA ASP A 551 -9.33 -38.69 17.31
C ASP A 551 -9.73 -37.40 16.57
N LEU A 552 -9.41 -37.30 15.27
CA LEU A 552 -9.79 -36.14 14.48
C LEU A 552 -11.33 -36.05 14.29
N ALA A 553 -12.01 -37.19 14.13
CA ALA A 553 -13.47 -37.22 14.05
C ALA A 553 -14.14 -36.80 15.36
N GLY A 554 -13.63 -37.26 16.50
CA GLY A 554 -14.14 -36.89 17.82
C GLY A 554 -14.00 -35.39 18.12
N ARG A 555 -12.98 -34.71 17.57
CA ARG A 555 -12.82 -33.24 17.67
C ARG A 555 -13.86 -32.46 16.88
N LEU A 556 -14.51 -33.11 15.92
CA LEU A 556 -15.53 -32.53 15.05
C LEU A 556 -16.92 -33.09 15.33
N ASP A 557 -17.14 -33.61 16.54
CA ASP A 557 -18.40 -34.23 16.99
C ASP A 557 -18.89 -35.36 16.07
N HIS A 558 -17.98 -35.99 15.31
CA HIS A 558 -18.30 -36.93 14.23
C HIS A 558 -19.29 -36.36 13.20
N ASP A 559 -19.23 -35.06 12.93
CA ASP A 559 -20.07 -34.40 11.94
C ASP A 559 -19.32 -34.31 10.59
N PRO A 560 -19.78 -35.01 9.54
CA PRO A 560 -19.13 -34.98 8.24
C PRO A 560 -19.14 -33.58 7.59
N VAL A 561 -20.12 -32.72 7.91
CA VAL A 561 -20.18 -31.36 7.37
C VAL A 561 -19.13 -30.46 8.03
N LEU A 562 -18.85 -30.66 9.31
CA LEU A 562 -17.77 -29.93 9.99
C LEU A 562 -16.38 -30.32 9.49
N LEU A 563 -16.17 -31.60 9.13
CA LEU A 563 -14.94 -32.03 8.46
C LEU A 563 -14.78 -31.37 7.09
N ASP A 564 -15.87 -31.29 6.33
CA ASP A 564 -15.92 -30.62 5.04
C ASP A 564 -15.54 -29.14 5.15
N MET A 565 -16.14 -28.43 6.11
CA MET A 565 -15.87 -27.03 6.41
C MET A 565 -14.43 -26.81 6.89
N LEU A 566 -13.93 -27.68 7.77
CA LEU A 566 -12.54 -27.59 8.26
C LEU A 566 -11.54 -27.78 7.11
N PHE A 567 -11.80 -28.72 6.21
CA PHE A 567 -10.95 -28.93 5.03
C PHE A 567 -10.91 -27.69 4.13
N ASP A 568 -12.07 -27.07 3.86
CA ASP A 568 -12.13 -25.85 3.06
C ASP A 568 -11.45 -24.66 3.75
N LEU A 569 -11.60 -24.53 5.08
CA LEU A 569 -10.91 -23.51 5.89
C LEU A 569 -9.39 -23.71 5.86
N THR A 570 -8.88 -24.92 6.10
CA THR A 570 -7.45 -25.24 6.04
C THR A 570 -6.87 -24.98 4.64
N ARG A 571 -7.61 -25.30 3.58
CA ARG A 571 -7.21 -25.02 2.20
C ARG A 571 -7.15 -23.52 1.92
N ALA A 572 -8.16 -22.77 2.36
CA ALA A 572 -8.21 -21.32 2.20
C ALA A 572 -7.05 -20.64 2.95
N ASP A 573 -6.83 -20.99 4.22
CA ASP A 573 -5.74 -20.50 5.08
C ASP A 573 -4.34 -20.78 4.52
N GLY A 574 -4.07 -22.02 4.11
CA GLY A 574 -2.77 -22.34 3.54
C GLY A 574 -2.48 -21.63 2.21
N SER A 575 -3.52 -21.28 1.44
CA SER A 575 -3.39 -20.63 0.13
C SER A 575 -3.51 -19.09 0.15
N SER A 576 -3.86 -18.50 1.30
CA SER A 576 -3.95 -17.04 1.50
C SER A 576 -2.66 -16.39 2.01
N LEU A 577 -1.65 -17.19 2.40
CA LEU A 577 -0.37 -16.73 2.94
C LEU A 577 0.41 -15.77 2.01
N GLY A 578 0.12 -15.80 0.70
CA GLY A 578 0.84 -15.06 -0.33
C GLY A 578 2.25 -15.64 -0.58
N ALA A 579 3.02 -15.01 -1.47
CA ALA A 579 4.46 -15.24 -1.56
C ALA A 579 5.17 -14.09 -0.86
N THR A 580 5.92 -14.36 0.21
CA THR A 580 6.83 -13.37 0.81
C THR A 580 7.96 -13.01 -0.15
N ALA A 581 8.66 -11.89 0.08
CA ALA A 581 9.86 -11.54 -0.70
C ALA A 581 10.90 -12.68 -0.67
N GLY A 582 11.02 -13.40 0.46
CA GLY A 582 11.85 -14.59 0.57
C GLY A 582 11.35 -15.77 -0.27
N GLU A 583 10.05 -16.00 -0.34
CA GLU A 583 9.42 -17.05 -1.16
C GLU A 583 9.45 -16.74 -2.66
N GLN A 584 9.40 -15.46 -3.07
CA GLN A 584 9.64 -15.07 -4.46
C GLN A 584 11.09 -15.36 -4.89
N ILE A 585 12.04 -15.19 -3.96
CA ILE A 585 13.45 -15.51 -4.16
C ILE A 585 13.68 -17.04 -4.16
N THR A 586 13.02 -17.80 -3.28
CA THR A 586 13.24 -19.25 -3.11
C THR A 586 12.27 -20.15 -3.89
N LYS A 587 11.20 -19.58 -4.47
CA LYS A 587 10.10 -20.26 -5.18
C LYS A 587 9.38 -21.36 -4.38
N GLN A 588 9.42 -21.28 -3.04
CA GLN A 588 8.64 -22.16 -2.15
C GLN A 588 7.39 -21.40 -1.71
N TYR A 589 6.19 -22.00 -1.84
CA TYR A 589 4.92 -21.33 -1.53
C TYR A 589 4.17 -22.06 -0.40
N GLY A 590 3.38 -21.30 0.36
CA GLY A 590 2.57 -21.79 1.50
C GLY A 590 1.66 -22.99 1.21
N TRP A 591 1.02 -23.08 0.04
CA TRP A 591 0.20 -24.22 -0.38
C TRP A 591 0.80 -24.92 -1.61
N SER A 592 1.56 -26.00 -1.39
CA SER A 592 2.13 -26.81 -2.46
C SER A 592 1.23 -28.01 -2.79
N LYS A 593 1.33 -28.55 -4.02
CA LYS A 593 0.65 -29.80 -4.42
C LYS A 593 0.92 -30.95 -3.44
N TRP A 594 2.11 -30.97 -2.85
CA TRP A 594 2.48 -31.95 -1.84
C TRP A 594 1.72 -31.74 -0.51
N ARG A 595 1.66 -30.50 0.01
CA ARG A 595 0.86 -30.19 1.22
C ARG A 595 -0.62 -30.52 1.01
N GLU A 596 -1.16 -30.18 -0.15
CA GLU A 596 -2.54 -30.56 -0.51
C GLU A 596 -2.76 -32.07 -0.46
N SER A 597 -1.82 -32.86 -0.99
CA SER A 597 -1.95 -34.32 -0.99
C SER A 597 -1.95 -34.93 0.42
N LEU A 598 -1.16 -34.37 1.34
CA LEU A 598 -1.13 -34.81 2.74
C LEU A 598 -2.44 -34.48 3.46
N VAL A 599 -2.90 -33.24 3.33
CA VAL A 599 -4.16 -32.78 3.95
C VAL A 599 -5.34 -33.58 3.40
N ARG A 600 -5.38 -33.85 2.10
CA ARG A 600 -6.43 -34.66 1.47
C ARG A 600 -6.40 -36.12 1.91
N ALA A 601 -5.21 -36.70 2.12
CA ALA A 601 -5.09 -38.05 2.65
C ALA A 601 -5.63 -38.15 4.08
N MET A 602 -5.29 -37.19 4.95
CA MET A 602 -5.81 -37.12 6.33
C MET A 602 -7.32 -36.89 6.36
N TYR A 603 -7.84 -36.01 5.51
CA TYR A 603 -9.28 -35.81 5.34
C TYR A 603 -9.99 -37.11 4.95
N ASN A 604 -9.50 -37.83 3.93
CA ASN A 604 -10.11 -39.07 3.49
C ASN A 604 -10.09 -40.16 4.56
N ALA A 605 -8.98 -40.27 5.30
CA ALA A 605 -8.87 -41.19 6.43
C ALA A 605 -9.92 -40.88 7.49
N THR A 606 -10.02 -39.61 7.90
CA THR A 606 -10.99 -39.14 8.90
C THR A 606 -12.43 -39.34 8.43
N ARG A 607 -12.72 -39.14 7.14
CA ARG A 607 -14.07 -39.27 6.56
C ARG A 607 -14.66 -40.67 6.74
N TYR A 608 -13.82 -41.70 6.89
CA TYR A 608 -14.24 -43.07 7.19
C TYR A 608 -14.78 -43.25 8.62
N HIS A 609 -14.43 -42.35 9.53
CA HIS A 609 -14.80 -42.34 10.96
C HIS A 609 -15.90 -41.32 11.30
N MET A 610 -16.44 -40.63 10.28
CA MET A 610 -17.53 -39.66 10.40
C MET A 610 -18.90 -40.32 10.37
#